data_AF-A0A355USR9-F1
#
_entry.id   AF-A0A355USR9-F1
#
_cell.length_a   1.000
_cell.length_b   1.000
_cell.length_c   1.000
_cell.angle_alpha   90.00
_cell.angle_beta   90.00
_cell.angle_gamma   90.00
#
_symmetry.space_group_name_H-M   'P 1'
#
loop_
_entity.id
_entity.type
_entity.pdbx_description
1 polymer ?
#
loop_
_entity_poly.entity_id
_entity_poly.type
_entity_poly.pdbx_seq_one_letter_code
_entity_poly.pdbx_strand_id
1 'polypeptide(L)'
;MLTRKGTIKRTDLTAFSAIRKSGIIALDLDDGDELGWVCRTNGRQTIMISTAEGMAIHFPEEELRTLGRTARGVRAITLRDEDMVIGMAIGSEGEDVLSVTTDGYGKRTPITDYRLQGRGGLGLINMKLNAARNGKVASILIVNETEEVVIVTTNGVVIRQKVATVPRLGRMTQGCRLQRLDDNDRVVGVAPVVAEEMVAEEMEE
;
A
#
# COMPACT_ATOMS: atom_id res chain seq x y z
N MET A 1 -9.92 -6.39 1.80
CA MET A 1 -10.47 -5.18 1.15
C MET A 1 -10.33 -4.02 2.10
N LEU A 2 -9.72 -2.91 1.69
CA LEU A 2 -9.47 -1.72 2.50
C LEU A 2 -9.91 -0.47 1.76
N THR A 3 -10.57 0.44 2.47
CA THR A 3 -11.06 1.71 1.95
C THR A 3 -10.16 2.90 2.28
N ARG A 4 -10.36 4.02 1.57
CA ARG A 4 -9.61 5.27 1.78
C ARG A 4 -9.84 5.87 3.16
N LYS A 5 -11.05 5.75 3.73
CA LYS A 5 -11.37 6.19 5.10
C LYS A 5 -10.98 5.18 6.18
N GLY A 6 -10.20 4.15 5.83
CA GLY A 6 -9.64 3.22 6.81
C GLY A 6 -10.62 2.16 7.29
N THR A 7 -11.63 1.79 6.52
CA THR A 7 -12.47 0.62 6.79
C THR A 7 -11.88 -0.61 6.11
N ILE A 8 -11.69 -1.69 6.85
CA ILE A 8 -11.18 -2.96 6.34
C ILE A 8 -12.19 -4.09 6.52
N LYS A 9 -12.23 -4.99 5.55
CA LYS A 9 -13.05 -6.19 5.57
C LYS A 9 -12.32 -7.40 5.01
N ARG A 10 -12.52 -8.53 5.70
CA ARG A 10 -12.20 -9.88 5.24
C ARG A 10 -13.50 -10.63 4.91
N THR A 11 -13.54 -11.26 3.76
CA THR A 11 -14.68 -12.06 3.28
C THR A 11 -14.13 -13.36 2.72
N ASP A 12 -14.78 -14.47 3.02
CA ASP A 12 -14.39 -15.77 2.49
C ASP A 12 -14.51 -15.79 0.97
N LEU A 13 -13.52 -16.37 0.29
CA LEU A 13 -13.47 -16.41 -1.17
C LEU A 13 -14.67 -17.17 -1.77
N THR A 14 -15.21 -18.16 -1.05
CA THR A 14 -16.39 -18.92 -1.47
C THR A 14 -17.64 -18.05 -1.65
N ALA A 15 -17.71 -16.88 -0.98
CA ALA A 15 -18.80 -15.92 -1.16
C ALA A 15 -18.83 -15.28 -2.58
N PHE A 16 -17.74 -15.47 -3.35
CA PHE A 16 -17.58 -15.02 -4.74
C PHE A 16 -17.63 -16.19 -5.74
N SER A 17 -18.06 -17.39 -5.34
CA SER A 17 -18.15 -18.57 -6.24
C SER A 17 -19.14 -18.41 -7.39
N ALA A 18 -20.19 -17.60 -7.23
CA ALA A 18 -21.22 -17.36 -8.24
C ALA A 18 -21.31 -15.86 -8.60
N ILE A 19 -20.50 -15.44 -9.57
CA ILE A 19 -20.46 -14.06 -10.08
C ILE A 19 -21.38 -13.91 -11.29
N ARG A 20 -22.26 -12.91 -11.27
CA ARG A 20 -23.14 -12.57 -12.40
C ARG A 20 -22.41 -11.61 -13.35
N LYS A 21 -22.81 -11.58 -14.63
CA LYS A 21 -22.28 -10.60 -15.60
C LYS A 21 -22.46 -9.14 -15.15
N SER A 22 -23.53 -8.84 -14.42
CA SER A 22 -23.81 -7.52 -13.83
C SER A 22 -22.92 -7.17 -12.64
N GLY A 23 -22.02 -8.07 -12.22
CA GLY A 23 -21.28 -7.94 -10.99
C GLY A 23 -22.10 -8.27 -9.75
N ILE A 24 -21.43 -8.18 -8.59
CA ILE A 24 -21.99 -8.45 -7.27
C ILE A 24 -21.39 -7.49 -6.25
N ILE A 25 -22.18 -7.11 -5.24
CA ILE A 25 -21.69 -6.25 -4.14
C ILE A 25 -20.63 -7.02 -3.34
N ALA A 26 -19.44 -6.45 -3.23
CA ALA A 26 -18.31 -6.97 -2.47
C ALA A 26 -18.12 -6.29 -1.10
N LEU A 27 -18.60 -5.04 -0.96
CA LEU A 27 -18.46 -4.16 0.19
C LEU A 27 -19.55 -3.09 0.16
N ASP A 28 -20.11 -2.76 1.31
CA ASP A 28 -20.96 -1.57 1.48
C ASP A 28 -20.06 -0.39 1.87
N LEU A 29 -20.17 0.72 1.14
CA LEU A 29 -19.31 1.90 1.28
C LEU A 29 -20.08 3.05 1.93
N ASP A 30 -19.40 3.76 2.83
CA ASP A 30 -19.90 5.03 3.33
C ASP A 30 -19.84 6.11 2.26
N ASP A 31 -20.66 7.14 2.40
CA ASP A 31 -20.67 8.27 1.49
C ASP A 31 -19.28 8.94 1.42
N GLY A 32 -18.81 9.17 0.21
CA GLY A 32 -17.45 9.65 -0.08
C GLY A 32 -16.30 8.73 0.36
N ASP A 33 -16.55 7.46 0.70
CA ASP A 33 -15.50 6.45 0.87
C ASP A 33 -15.32 5.64 -0.42
N GLU A 34 -14.11 5.12 -0.61
CA GLU A 34 -13.74 4.40 -1.81
C GLU A 34 -12.96 3.14 -1.45
N LEU A 35 -13.26 2.02 -2.11
CA LEU A 35 -12.44 0.83 -2.03
C LEU A 35 -11.10 1.09 -2.73
N GLY A 36 -10.01 1.13 -1.97
CA GLY A 36 -8.68 1.41 -2.50
C GLY A 36 -7.87 0.16 -2.80
N TRP A 37 -7.93 -0.86 -1.93
CA TRP A 37 -7.08 -2.04 -2.05
C TRP A 37 -7.80 -3.35 -1.76
N VAL A 38 -7.44 -4.37 -2.53
CA VAL A 38 -7.92 -5.74 -2.38
C VAL A 38 -6.72 -6.68 -2.43
N CYS A 39 -6.65 -7.60 -1.49
CA CYS A 39 -5.62 -8.63 -1.42
C CYS A 39 -6.28 -9.96 -1.05
N ARG A 40 -5.69 -11.05 -1.51
CA ARG A 40 -6.01 -12.39 -1.02
C ARG A 40 -5.08 -12.71 0.15
N THR A 41 -5.63 -13.24 1.21
CA THR A 41 -4.86 -13.69 2.38
C THR A 41 -5.20 -15.14 2.72
N ASN A 42 -4.38 -15.79 3.55
CA ASN A 42 -4.51 -17.22 3.87
C ASN A 42 -4.96 -17.50 5.33
N GLY A 43 -5.20 -16.46 6.12
CA GLY A 43 -5.61 -16.55 7.51
C GLY A 43 -4.49 -16.32 8.54
N ARG A 44 -3.22 -16.35 8.13
CA ARG A 44 -2.04 -16.27 9.01
C ARG A 44 -1.07 -15.12 8.71
N GLN A 45 -1.42 -14.25 7.77
CA GLN A 45 -0.54 -13.17 7.33
C GLN A 45 -0.74 -11.91 8.19
N THR A 46 0.17 -10.95 8.03
CA THR A 46 0.03 -9.63 8.64
C THR A 46 -0.37 -8.60 7.59
N ILE A 47 -1.08 -7.57 8.04
CA ILE A 47 -1.58 -6.49 7.18
C ILE A 47 -0.87 -5.21 7.60
N MET A 48 -0.26 -4.55 6.62
CA MET A 48 0.33 -3.23 6.78
C MET A 48 -0.48 -2.19 6.01
N ILE A 49 -0.74 -1.06 6.65
CA ILE A 49 -1.50 0.04 6.08
C ILE A 49 -0.72 1.32 6.34
N SER A 50 -0.63 2.21 5.35
CA SER A 50 -0.04 3.54 5.51
C SER A 50 -1.02 4.64 5.08
N THR A 51 -0.85 5.80 5.69
CA THR A 51 -1.64 7.01 5.46
C THR A 51 -0.84 8.10 4.76
N ALA A 52 -1.53 9.09 4.20
CA ALA A 52 -0.94 10.21 3.48
C ALA A 52 -0.07 11.07 4.42
N GLU A 53 -0.49 11.24 5.67
CA GLU A 53 0.23 11.99 6.71
C GLU A 53 1.36 11.18 7.38
N GLY A 54 1.75 10.05 6.81
CA GLY A 54 2.97 9.34 7.20
C GLY A 54 2.81 8.47 8.44
N MET A 55 1.60 8.04 8.76
CA MET A 55 1.34 6.99 9.76
C MET A 55 1.27 5.62 9.10
N ALA A 56 1.62 4.56 9.82
CA ALA A 56 1.38 3.19 9.41
C ALA A 56 0.99 2.28 10.57
N ILE A 57 0.08 1.35 10.33
CA ILE A 57 -0.30 0.31 11.29
C ILE A 57 0.01 -1.07 10.71
N HIS A 58 0.48 -1.98 11.56
CA HIS A 58 0.83 -3.34 11.21
C HIS A 58 0.19 -4.28 12.23
N PHE A 59 -0.67 -5.20 11.78
CA PHE A 59 -1.44 -6.08 12.67
C PHE A 59 -1.68 -7.45 12.03
N PRO A 60 -1.86 -8.53 12.82
CA PRO A 60 -2.17 -9.85 12.29
C PRO A 60 -3.59 -9.91 11.70
N GLU A 61 -3.75 -10.57 10.56
CA GLU A 61 -5.06 -10.64 9.88
C GLU A 61 -6.14 -11.36 10.71
N GLU A 62 -5.74 -12.16 11.70
CA GLU A 62 -6.62 -12.88 12.62
C GLU A 62 -7.52 -11.94 13.44
N GLU A 63 -7.13 -10.67 13.61
CA GLU A 63 -7.98 -9.65 14.24
C GLU A 63 -9.22 -9.29 13.41
N LEU A 64 -9.28 -9.74 12.15
CA LEU A 64 -10.43 -9.57 11.28
C LEU A 64 -11.26 -10.84 11.25
N ARG A 65 -12.39 -10.87 11.94
CA ARG A 65 -13.39 -11.93 11.68
C ARG A 65 -13.88 -11.87 10.23
N THR A 66 -14.23 -13.02 9.67
CA THR A 66 -14.86 -13.09 8.35
C THR A 66 -16.24 -12.45 8.38
N LEU A 67 -16.53 -11.63 7.37
CA LEU A 67 -17.79 -10.93 7.20
C LEU A 67 -18.41 -11.25 5.84
N GLY A 68 -19.74 -11.16 5.78
CA GLY A 68 -20.49 -11.27 4.53
C GLY A 68 -20.15 -10.16 3.54
N ARG A 69 -20.48 -10.41 2.28
CA ARG A 69 -20.23 -9.49 1.16
C ARG A 69 -20.86 -8.12 1.31
N THR A 70 -22.06 -8.02 1.88
CA THR A 70 -22.75 -6.74 2.07
C THR A 70 -22.39 -6.04 3.38
N ALA A 71 -21.54 -6.63 4.21
CA ALA A 71 -21.10 -5.96 5.43
C ALA A 71 -20.16 -4.79 5.10
N ARG A 72 -20.25 -3.74 5.92
CA ARG A 72 -19.40 -2.54 5.86
C ARG A 72 -17.93 -2.83 6.18
N GLY A 73 -17.65 -3.69 7.16
CA GLY A 73 -16.29 -3.90 7.66
C GLY A 73 -16.06 -3.25 9.03
N VAL A 74 -14.81 -3.14 9.42
CA VAL A 74 -14.36 -2.61 10.72
C VAL A 74 -13.19 -1.65 10.52
N ARG A 75 -12.91 -0.78 11.50
CA ARG A 75 -11.83 0.23 11.38
C ARG A 75 -10.44 -0.39 11.32
N ALA A 76 -9.68 -0.20 10.26
CA ALA A 76 -8.31 -0.70 10.13
C ALA A 76 -7.31 0.13 10.92
N ILE A 77 -7.44 1.46 10.86
CA ILE A 77 -6.57 2.45 11.48
C ILE A 77 -7.42 3.65 11.91
N THR A 78 -7.04 4.31 13.01
CA THR A 78 -7.61 5.61 13.37
C THR A 78 -6.90 6.70 12.59
N LEU A 79 -7.63 7.38 11.71
CA LEU A 79 -7.16 8.56 10.98
C LEU A 79 -7.38 9.82 11.83
N ARG A 80 -6.50 10.82 11.66
CA ARG A 80 -6.62 12.13 12.31
C ARG A 80 -6.84 13.19 11.24
N ASP A 81 -7.57 14.24 11.59
CA ASP A 81 -7.82 15.38 10.71
C ASP A 81 -8.32 14.92 9.32
N GLU A 82 -7.71 15.43 8.24
CA GLU A 82 -8.01 15.08 6.84
C GLU A 82 -7.07 13.98 6.29
N ASP A 83 -6.51 13.14 7.16
CA ASP A 83 -5.66 12.03 6.75
C ASP A 83 -6.48 10.91 6.07
N MET A 84 -5.84 10.16 5.19
CA MET A 84 -6.47 9.09 4.43
C MET A 84 -5.48 7.96 4.18
N VAL A 85 -6.01 6.76 3.98
CA VAL A 85 -5.19 5.63 3.58
C VAL A 85 -4.66 5.86 2.15
N ILE A 86 -3.38 5.55 1.96
CA ILE A 86 -2.68 5.60 0.66
C ILE A 86 -2.07 4.27 0.23
N GLY A 87 -2.13 3.24 1.09
CA GLY A 87 -1.58 1.94 0.76
C GLY A 87 -1.96 0.85 1.75
N MET A 88 -2.13 -0.35 1.19
CA MET A 88 -2.23 -1.60 1.92
C MET A 88 -1.23 -2.58 1.33
N ALA A 89 -0.55 -3.32 2.18
CA ALA A 89 0.28 -4.42 1.75
C ALA A 89 0.18 -5.58 2.74
N ILE A 90 0.45 -6.79 2.25
CA ILE A 90 0.54 -7.98 3.08
C ILE A 90 2.00 -8.17 3.45
N GLY A 91 2.29 -8.21 4.74
CA GLY A 91 3.65 -8.32 5.23
C GLY A 91 4.15 -9.76 5.21
N SER A 92 5.41 -9.94 4.83
CA SER A 92 6.17 -11.17 5.06
C SER A 92 7.50 -10.86 5.74
N GLU A 93 8.02 -11.81 6.50
CA GLU A 93 9.34 -11.66 7.12
C GLU A 93 10.44 -11.55 6.07
N GLY A 94 11.47 -10.74 6.35
CA GLY A 94 12.61 -10.53 5.45
C GLY A 94 12.39 -9.45 4.38
N GLU A 95 11.19 -8.89 4.29
CA GLU A 95 10.87 -7.83 3.33
C GLU A 95 11.04 -6.42 3.92
N ASP A 96 11.19 -5.44 3.04
CA ASP A 96 11.22 -4.02 3.39
C ASP A 96 9.92 -3.33 2.96
N VAL A 97 9.55 -2.30 3.70
CA VAL A 97 8.49 -1.35 3.35
C VAL A 97 9.13 -0.22 2.55
N LEU A 98 8.88 -0.20 1.25
CA LEU A 98 9.19 0.95 0.40
C LEU A 98 8.12 2.01 0.61
N SER A 99 8.51 3.20 1.05
CA SER A 99 7.66 4.39 1.09
C SER A 99 8.15 5.40 0.08
N VAL A 100 7.24 5.93 -0.72
CA VAL A 100 7.50 7.00 -1.69
C VAL A 100 6.54 8.15 -1.45
N THR A 101 7.05 9.37 -1.54
CA THR A 101 6.29 10.59 -1.32
C THR A 101 5.95 11.30 -2.62
N THR A 102 4.95 12.17 -2.53
CA THR A 102 4.45 13.03 -3.62
C THR A 102 5.55 13.87 -4.25
N ASP A 103 6.55 14.33 -3.48
CA ASP A 103 7.66 15.15 -3.99
C ASP A 103 8.90 14.33 -4.41
N GLY A 104 8.73 13.03 -4.67
CA GLY A 104 9.79 12.18 -5.24
C GLY A 104 10.86 11.74 -4.25
N TYR A 105 10.57 11.75 -2.95
CA TYR A 105 11.44 11.18 -1.91
C TYR A 105 10.97 9.77 -1.55
N GLY A 106 11.89 8.95 -1.06
CA GLY A 106 11.54 7.63 -0.57
C GLY A 106 12.65 6.94 0.18
N LYS A 107 12.29 5.79 0.73
CA LYS A 107 13.17 4.92 1.51
C LYS A 107 12.58 3.53 1.62
N ARG A 108 13.45 2.56 1.87
CA ARG A 108 13.08 1.23 2.35
C ARG A 108 13.28 1.18 3.86
N THR A 109 12.39 0.52 4.57
CA THR A 109 12.54 0.29 6.01
C THR A 109 12.18 -1.16 6.31
N PRO A 110 13.00 -1.91 7.08
CA PRO A 110 12.66 -3.28 7.44
C PRO A 110 11.24 -3.36 8.00
N ILE A 111 10.45 -4.34 7.56
CA ILE A 111 9.09 -4.52 8.10
C ILE A 111 9.12 -4.78 9.61
N THR A 112 10.20 -5.37 10.11
CA THR A 112 10.44 -5.63 11.53
C THR A 112 10.55 -4.36 12.38
N ASP A 113 10.84 -3.19 11.80
CA ASP A 113 10.81 -1.91 12.50
C ASP A 113 9.36 -1.48 12.85
N TYR A 114 8.36 -2.04 12.17
CA TYR A 114 6.93 -1.84 12.42
C TYR A 114 6.43 -2.97 13.31
N ARG A 115 6.58 -2.81 14.62
CA ARG A 115 6.03 -3.78 15.58
C ARG A 115 4.54 -4.00 15.34
N LEU A 116 4.07 -5.23 15.58
CA LEU A 116 2.65 -5.53 15.57
C LEU A 116 1.92 -4.72 16.65
N GLN A 117 0.75 -4.20 16.28
CA GLN A 117 -0.18 -3.47 17.14
C GLN A 117 -1.59 -4.00 16.93
N GLY A 118 -2.50 -3.68 17.84
CA GLY A 118 -3.93 -3.96 17.64
C GLY A 118 -4.51 -3.12 16.50
N ARG A 119 -5.35 -3.73 15.67
CA ARG A 119 -6.10 -3.07 14.59
C ARG A 119 -6.92 -1.90 15.14
N GLY A 120 -7.00 -0.82 14.36
CA GLY A 120 -7.79 0.36 14.68
C GLY A 120 -7.06 1.35 15.57
N GLY A 121 -5.81 1.07 15.97
CA GLY A 121 -4.93 2.04 16.60
C GLY A 121 -4.52 3.18 15.65
N LEU A 122 -3.76 4.14 16.18
CA LEU A 122 -3.20 5.27 15.42
C LEU A 122 -2.01 4.88 14.54
N GLY A 123 -1.44 3.69 14.75
CA GLY A 123 -0.19 3.27 14.10
C GLY A 123 1.06 3.92 14.69
N LEU A 124 2.15 3.83 13.94
CA LEU A 124 3.46 4.41 14.19
C LEU A 124 3.81 5.39 13.07
N ILE A 125 4.75 6.30 13.34
CA ILE A 125 5.33 7.13 12.28
C ILE A 125 6.02 6.20 11.27
N ASN A 126 5.57 6.24 10.02
CA ASN A 126 6.16 5.57 8.85
C ASN A 126 7.26 6.43 8.23
N MET A 127 7.01 7.73 8.11
CA MET A 127 7.91 8.68 7.47
C MET A 127 7.79 10.04 8.13
N LYS A 128 8.93 10.69 8.38
CA LYS A 128 8.92 12.08 8.84
C LYS A 128 8.62 12.99 7.65
N LEU A 129 7.48 13.66 7.67
CA LEU A 129 7.07 14.56 6.59
C LEU A 129 7.53 16.00 6.84
N ASN A 130 7.77 16.71 5.75
CA ASN A 130 8.02 18.13 5.68
C ASN A 130 7.45 18.64 4.35
N ALA A 131 6.42 19.49 4.46
CA ALA A 131 5.66 19.96 3.31
C ALA A 131 6.49 20.73 2.27
N ALA A 132 7.63 21.31 2.66
CA ALA A 132 8.52 22.05 1.75
C ALA A 132 9.61 21.17 1.11
N ARG A 133 9.74 19.89 1.54
CA ARG A 133 10.79 18.99 1.07
C ARG A 133 10.23 17.74 0.43
N ASN A 134 9.46 16.95 1.17
CA ASN A 134 9.04 15.63 0.73
C ASN A 134 7.52 15.48 0.58
N GLY A 135 6.72 16.46 1.00
CA GLY A 135 5.27 16.43 0.81
C GLY A 135 4.62 15.32 1.64
N LYS A 136 3.56 14.72 1.10
CA LYS A 136 2.81 13.59 1.69
C LYS A 136 3.30 12.25 1.17
N VAL A 137 3.02 11.15 1.89
CA VAL A 137 3.24 9.79 1.37
C VAL A 137 2.28 9.54 0.20
N ALA A 138 2.82 9.12 -0.94
CA ALA A 138 2.06 8.81 -2.14
C ALA A 138 1.73 7.32 -2.23
N SER A 139 2.67 6.45 -1.84
CA SER A 139 2.50 5.00 -1.93
C SER A 139 3.38 4.27 -0.92
N ILE A 140 2.92 3.08 -0.54
CA ILE A 140 3.77 2.07 0.10
C ILE A 140 3.71 0.75 -0.68
N LEU A 141 4.83 0.04 -0.72
CA LEU A 141 4.93 -1.32 -1.24
C LEU A 141 5.74 -2.18 -0.26
N ILE A 142 5.41 -3.46 -0.21
CA ILE A 142 6.29 -4.47 0.38
C ILE A 142 7.17 -4.99 -0.74
N VAL A 143 8.49 -4.93 -0.53
CA VAL A 143 9.48 -5.22 -1.56
C VAL A 143 10.68 -5.96 -1.01
N ASN A 144 11.40 -6.63 -1.91
CA ASN A 144 12.72 -7.21 -1.70
C ASN A 144 13.77 -6.55 -2.62
N GLU A 145 15.05 -6.73 -2.32
CA GLU A 145 16.12 -6.01 -3.03
C GLU A 145 16.26 -6.39 -4.52
N THR A 146 15.76 -7.57 -4.90
CA THR A 146 15.87 -8.08 -6.28
C THR A 146 14.82 -7.50 -7.22
N GLU A 147 13.80 -6.87 -6.67
CA GLU A 147 12.70 -6.28 -7.43
C GLU A 147 13.06 -4.92 -8.02
N GLU A 148 12.20 -4.49 -8.94
CA GLU A 148 12.20 -3.15 -9.50
C GLU A 148 10.81 -2.53 -9.35
N VAL A 149 10.78 -1.21 -9.29
CA VAL A 149 9.54 -0.44 -9.22
C VAL A 149 9.50 0.59 -10.32
N VAL A 150 8.28 0.92 -10.75
CA VAL A 150 7.98 2.05 -11.61
C VAL A 150 7.39 3.15 -10.76
N ILE A 151 7.90 4.37 -10.91
CA ILE A 151 7.35 5.59 -10.31
C ILE A 151 6.77 6.43 -11.44
N VAL A 152 5.51 6.85 -11.27
CA VAL A 152 4.74 7.60 -12.27
C VAL A 152 4.33 8.94 -11.69
N THR A 153 4.49 10.00 -12.47
CA THR A 153 4.14 11.36 -12.07
C THR A 153 2.88 11.88 -12.77
N THR A 154 2.30 12.97 -12.25
CA THR A 154 1.16 13.68 -12.86
C THR A 154 1.41 14.08 -14.30
N ASN A 155 2.64 14.46 -14.64
CA ASN A 155 3.01 14.86 -15.99
C ASN A 155 3.32 13.67 -16.92
N GLY A 156 3.08 12.44 -16.48
CA GLY A 156 3.31 11.23 -17.26
C GLY A 156 4.77 10.80 -17.35
N VAL A 157 5.64 11.33 -16.50
CA VAL A 157 7.03 10.85 -16.40
C VAL A 157 7.01 9.50 -15.70
N VAL A 158 7.61 8.51 -16.35
CA VAL A 158 7.70 7.13 -15.86
C VAL A 158 9.17 6.76 -15.70
N ILE A 159 9.58 6.42 -14.49
CA ILE A 159 10.94 5.95 -14.21
C ILE A 159 10.91 4.54 -13.63
N ARG A 160 11.82 3.69 -14.09
CA ARG A 160 12.08 2.35 -13.53
C ARG A 160 13.31 2.41 -12.64
N GLN A 161 13.21 1.87 -11.43
CA GLN A 161 14.30 1.87 -10.45
C GLN A 161 14.41 0.53 -9.72
N LYS A 162 15.64 0.04 -9.58
CA LYS A 162 15.96 -1.13 -8.76
C LYS A 162 15.73 -0.84 -7.28
N VAL A 163 14.99 -1.70 -6.60
CA VAL A 163 14.70 -1.56 -5.17
C VAL A 163 15.99 -1.51 -4.35
N ALA A 164 17.00 -2.32 -4.71
CA ALA A 164 18.33 -2.30 -4.09
C ALA A 164 18.97 -0.89 -4.03
N THR A 165 18.70 -0.01 -4.99
CA THR A 165 19.27 1.35 -5.03
C THR A 165 18.56 2.34 -4.11
N VAL A 166 17.36 2.00 -3.64
CA VAL A 166 16.61 2.83 -2.70
C VAL A 166 17.25 2.70 -1.30
N PRO A 167 17.61 3.80 -0.63
CA PRO A 167 18.25 3.73 0.68
C PRO A 167 17.40 3.04 1.73
N ARG A 168 18.02 2.13 2.47
CA ARG A 168 17.43 1.45 3.61
C ARG A 168 17.66 2.27 4.87
N LEU A 169 16.60 2.85 5.43
CA LEU A 169 16.64 3.81 6.53
C LEU A 169 15.53 3.50 7.56
N GLY A 170 15.71 3.98 8.79
CA GLY A 170 14.69 3.84 9.83
C GLY A 170 13.40 4.62 9.53
N ARG A 171 12.31 4.24 10.19
CA ARG A 171 10.96 4.80 9.99
C ARG A 171 10.90 6.33 10.13
N MET A 172 11.45 6.87 11.21
CA MET A 172 11.35 8.31 11.54
C MET A 172 12.31 9.20 10.74
N THR A 173 12.71 8.77 9.55
CA THR A 173 13.54 9.55 8.62
C THR A 173 12.69 10.13 7.49
N GLN A 174 13.24 11.12 6.79
CA GLN A 174 12.57 11.80 5.68
C GLN A 174 12.84 11.16 4.31
N GLY A 175 13.66 10.10 4.26
CA GLY A 175 14.09 9.49 3.00
C GLY A 175 15.07 10.34 2.18
N CYS A 176 15.44 9.78 1.03
CA CYS A 176 16.30 10.37 0.02
C CYS A 176 15.51 10.63 -1.25
N ARG A 177 16.01 11.54 -2.10
CA ARG A 177 15.37 11.84 -3.38
C ARG A 177 15.54 10.65 -4.32
N LEU A 178 14.44 10.09 -4.80
CA LEU A 178 14.39 9.02 -5.81
C LEU A 178 14.28 9.62 -7.22
N GLN A 179 13.49 10.69 -7.35
CA GLN A 179 13.25 11.39 -8.61
C GLN A 179 13.34 12.90 -8.40
N ARG A 180 13.94 13.61 -9.35
CA ARG A 180 13.75 15.06 -9.46
C ARG A 180 12.48 15.29 -10.25
N LEU A 181 11.58 16.10 -9.70
CA LEU A 181 10.33 16.47 -10.31
C LEU A 181 10.46 17.87 -10.91
N ASP A 182 9.78 18.09 -12.02
CA ASP A 182 9.62 19.42 -12.60
C ASP A 182 8.64 20.26 -11.77
N ASP A 183 8.58 21.56 -12.04
CA ASP A 183 7.65 22.45 -11.37
C ASP A 183 6.19 21.98 -11.56
N ASN A 184 5.45 21.93 -10.45
CA ASN A 184 4.07 21.43 -10.36
C ASN A 184 3.89 19.93 -10.69
N ASP A 185 4.96 19.15 -10.84
CA ASP A 185 4.86 17.69 -10.98
C ASP A 185 4.85 16.99 -9.61
N ARG A 186 4.17 15.85 -9.53
CA ARG A 186 4.04 15.03 -8.31
C ARG A 186 3.99 13.55 -8.65
N VAL A 187 4.56 12.72 -7.79
CA VAL A 187 4.36 11.27 -7.84
C VAL A 187 2.89 10.95 -7.54
N VAL A 188 2.26 10.19 -8.45
CA VAL A 188 0.85 9.74 -8.32
C VAL A 188 0.72 8.22 -8.21
N GLY A 189 1.75 7.48 -8.61
CA GLY A 189 1.71 6.02 -8.59
C GLY A 189 3.10 5.42 -8.43
N VAL A 190 3.15 4.31 -7.70
CA VAL A 190 4.32 3.44 -7.63
C VAL A 190 3.83 2.01 -7.73
N ALA A 191 4.40 1.23 -8.64
CA ALA A 191 4.02 -0.16 -8.88
C ALA A 191 5.26 -1.06 -9.01
N PRO A 192 5.20 -2.32 -8.55
CA PRO A 192 6.26 -3.29 -8.84
C PRO A 192 6.31 -3.58 -10.34
N VAL A 193 7.51 -3.80 -10.86
CA VAL A 193 7.70 -4.38 -12.19
C VAL A 193 7.51 -5.89 -12.05
N VAL A 194 6.48 -6.43 -12.68
CA VAL A 194 6.35 -7.87 -12.84
C VAL A 194 7.33 -8.27 -13.93
N ALA A 195 8.30 -9.13 -13.61
CA ALA A 195 9.13 -9.74 -14.63
C ALA A 195 8.20 -10.50 -15.59
N GLU A 196 8.28 -10.21 -16.89
CA GLU A 196 7.70 -11.09 -17.89
C GLU A 196 8.38 -12.45 -17.72
N GLU A 197 7.66 -13.43 -17.17
CA GLU A 197 7.93 -14.81 -17.57
C GLU A 197 7.84 -14.80 -19.10
N MET A 198 8.95 -15.15 -19.75
CA MET A 198 9.13 -15.15 -21.18
C MET A 198 7.87 -15.67 -21.88
N VAL A 199 7.10 -14.80 -22.52
CA VAL A 199 6.11 -15.17 -23.53
C VAL A 199 6.86 -15.54 -24.83
N ALA A 200 7.82 -16.45 -24.69
CA ALA A 200 8.62 -16.99 -25.77
C ALA A 200 8.52 -18.50 -25.65
N GLU A 201 7.42 -19.04 -26.18
CA GLU A 201 7.22 -20.39 -26.76
C GLU A 201 5.71 -20.70 -26.78
N GLU A 202 4.96 -20.03 -27.65
CA GLU A 202 3.68 -20.57 -28.21
C GLU A 202 3.26 -19.78 -29.47
N MET A 203 4.25 -19.36 -30.27
CA MET A 203 4.04 -18.88 -31.65
C MET A 203 5.09 -19.50 -32.56
N GLU A 204 5.21 -20.83 -32.56
CA GLU A 204 5.76 -21.57 -33.69
C GLU A 204 5.11 -22.97 -33.71
N GLU A 205 4.38 -23.20 -34.81
CA GLU A 205 3.64 -24.39 -35.29
C GLU A 205 2.18 -24.63 -34.83
#